data_AF-A0A4Q0IIM8-F1
#
_entry.id   AF-A0A4Q0IIM8-F1
#
_cell.length_a   1.000
_cell.length_b   1.000
_cell.length_c   1.000
_cell.angle_alpha   90.00
_cell.angle_beta   90.00
_cell.angle_gamma   90.00
#
_symmetry.space_group_name_H-M   'P 1'
#
loop_
_entity.id
_entity.type
_entity.pdbx_description
1 polymer ?
#
loop_
_entity_poly.entity_id
_entity_poly.type
_entity_poly.pdbx_seq_one_letter_code
_entity_poly.pdbx_strand_id
1 'polypeptide(L)'
;MSYNRLQTMRDNIEAIRLALRLGVAGRSAQTPEEREVLRKYAGFGGLKCILNDANELSDAAKWSKSDIELFMPTVELRRLIHDYTKDDKEFARYMDSLKASVLTAFYTPTPVVDALSDALKYSGVEVKSFLEPSAGQGAFIDSFLRNDRYPGAEVLAYEKDLLTGKILSALHPSILTRIEGFEK
;
A
#
# COMPACT_ATOMS: atom_id res chain seq x y z
N MET A 1 11.78 -11.40 -13.27
CA MET A 1 10.56 -11.27 -14.09
C MET A 1 10.42 -9.81 -14.51
N SER A 2 10.04 -9.53 -15.75
CA SER A 2 9.77 -8.15 -16.18
C SER A 2 8.55 -7.59 -15.44
N TYR A 3 8.59 -6.29 -15.14
CA TYR A 3 7.49 -5.60 -14.46
C TYR A 3 6.25 -5.54 -15.37
N ASN A 4 5.16 -6.21 -14.98
CA ASN A 4 3.89 -6.21 -15.72
C ASN A 4 2.94 -5.17 -15.15
N ARG A 5 2.88 -4.00 -15.81
CA ARG A 5 2.07 -2.85 -15.37
C ARG A 5 0.59 -3.17 -15.23
N LEU A 6 0.01 -3.88 -16.19
CA LEU A 6 -1.42 -4.20 -16.18
C LEU A 6 -1.78 -5.13 -15.02
N GLN A 7 -0.97 -6.16 -14.78
CA GLN A 7 -1.18 -7.07 -13.66
C GLN A 7 -1.01 -6.33 -12.33
N THR A 8 0.05 -5.53 -12.17
CA THR A 8 0.25 -4.72 -10.96
C THR A 8 -0.90 -3.75 -10.70
N MET A 9 -1.44 -3.11 -11.74
CA MET A 9 -2.60 -2.22 -11.62
C MET A 9 -3.83 -2.98 -11.10
N ARG A 10 -4.09 -4.18 -11.64
CA ARG A 10 -5.21 -5.02 -11.19
C ARG A 10 -5.04 -5.50 -9.75
N ASP A 11 -3.85 -5.98 -9.40
CA ASP A 11 -3.54 -6.42 -8.05
C ASP A 11 -3.68 -5.28 -7.03
N ASN A 12 -3.23 -4.07 -7.39
CA ASN A 12 -3.40 -2.88 -6.56
C ASN A 12 -4.88 -2.52 -6.36
N ILE A 13 -5.69 -2.53 -7.43
CA ILE A 13 -7.12 -2.23 -7.35
C ILE A 13 -7.81 -3.22 -6.41
N GLU A 14 -7.53 -4.52 -6.53
CA GLU A 14 -8.15 -5.54 -5.68
C GLU A 14 -7.72 -5.43 -4.22
N ALA A 15 -6.44 -5.14 -3.95
CA ALA A 15 -5.97 -4.86 -2.59
C ALA A 15 -6.66 -3.63 -1.98
N ILE A 16 -6.78 -2.54 -2.74
CA ILE A 16 -7.49 -1.32 -2.30
C ILE A 16 -8.97 -1.62 -2.06
N ARG A 17 -9.62 -2.35 -2.97
CA ARG A 17 -11.02 -2.75 -2.86
C ARG A 17 -11.24 -3.52 -1.56
N LEU A 18 -10.40 -4.51 -1.28
CA LEU A 18 -10.48 -5.29 -0.06
C LEU A 18 -10.23 -4.42 1.18
N ALA A 19 -9.18 -3.61 1.19
CA ALA A 19 -8.85 -2.74 2.33
C ALA A 19 -9.98 -1.76 2.66
N LEU A 20 -10.59 -1.14 1.65
CA LEU A 20 -11.75 -0.25 1.83
C LEU A 20 -12.97 -1.00 2.38
N ARG A 21 -13.26 -2.20 1.86
CA ARG A 21 -14.37 -3.05 2.33
C ARG A 21 -14.19 -3.47 3.78
N LEU A 22 -12.97 -3.86 4.15
CA LEU A 22 -12.58 -4.21 5.53
C LEU A 22 -12.72 -3.00 6.46
N GLY A 23 -12.30 -1.82 5.99
CA GLY A 23 -12.47 -0.56 6.73
C GLY A 23 -13.93 -0.22 7.02
N VAL A 24 -14.82 -0.37 6.03
CA VAL A 24 -16.28 -0.18 6.23
C VAL A 24 -16.84 -1.20 7.22
N ALA A 25 -16.37 -2.45 7.16
CA ALA A 25 -16.76 -3.51 8.09
C ALA A 25 -16.16 -3.34 9.51
N GLY A 26 -15.26 -2.38 9.73
CA GLY A 26 -14.63 -2.14 11.02
C GLY A 26 -13.72 -3.29 11.49
N ARG A 27 -13.15 -4.06 10.55
CA ARG A 27 -12.25 -5.18 10.87
C ARG A 27 -11.01 -5.21 9.98
N SER A 28 -10.01 -5.97 10.39
CA SER A 28 -8.81 -6.27 9.60
C SER A 28 -8.94 -7.57 8.80
N ALA A 29 -7.90 -7.91 8.04
CA ALA A 29 -7.83 -9.20 7.35
C ALA A 29 -7.75 -10.36 8.36
N GLN A 30 -8.64 -11.34 8.20
CA GLN A 30 -8.78 -12.48 9.12
C GLN A 30 -8.36 -13.80 8.48
N THR A 31 -8.46 -13.92 7.15
CA THR A 31 -8.09 -15.16 6.44
C THR A 31 -6.76 -15.04 5.69
N PRO A 32 -6.07 -16.16 5.41
CA PRO A 32 -4.88 -16.17 4.57
C PRO A 32 -5.13 -15.59 3.17
N GLU A 33 -6.29 -15.82 2.59
CA GLU A 33 -6.65 -15.34 1.25
C GLU A 33 -6.82 -13.82 1.22
N GLU A 34 -7.45 -13.23 2.25
CA GLU A 34 -7.55 -11.78 2.38
C GLU A 34 -6.16 -11.15 2.51
N ARG A 35 -5.28 -11.75 3.32
CA ARG A 35 -3.90 -11.29 3.49
C ARG A 35 -3.11 -11.40 2.20
N GLU A 36 -3.29 -12.47 1.44
CA GLU A 36 -2.62 -12.66 0.14
C GLU A 36 -3.06 -11.60 -0.88
N VAL A 37 -4.35 -11.27 -0.95
CA VAL A 37 -4.84 -10.18 -1.81
C VAL A 37 -4.20 -8.84 -1.41
N LEU A 38 -4.17 -8.52 -0.11
CA LEU A 38 -3.55 -7.29 0.37
C LEU A 38 -2.04 -7.22 0.08
N ARG A 39 -1.31 -8.33 0.25
CA ARG A 39 0.16 -8.40 0.03
C ARG A 39 0.60 -8.26 -1.41
N LYS A 40 -0.32 -8.45 -2.37
CA LYS A 40 -0.05 -8.19 -3.80
C LYS A 40 0.01 -6.70 -4.13
N TYR A 41 -0.39 -5.83 -3.20
CA TYR A 41 -0.25 -4.40 -3.38
C TYR A 41 1.24 -4.03 -3.53
N ALA A 42 1.57 -3.40 -4.65
CA ALA A 42 2.93 -2.97 -4.97
C ALA A 42 3.06 -1.45 -5.13
N GLY A 43 2.01 -0.69 -4.79
CA GLY A 43 1.95 0.75 -4.97
C GLY A 43 2.01 1.19 -6.44
N PHE A 44 2.08 2.51 -6.65
CA PHE A 44 1.95 3.11 -7.98
C PHE A 44 3.25 3.70 -8.53
N GLY A 45 4.41 3.40 -7.93
CA GLY A 45 5.72 3.91 -8.35
C GLY A 45 6.05 3.63 -9.83
N GLY A 46 5.67 2.44 -10.32
CA GLY A 46 5.81 2.05 -11.73
C GLY A 46 4.59 2.36 -12.61
N LEU A 47 3.53 2.94 -12.06
CA LEU A 47 2.23 3.18 -12.70
C LEU A 47 1.96 4.68 -12.84
N LYS A 48 2.80 5.37 -13.61
CA LYS A 48 2.66 6.82 -13.88
C LYS A 48 1.32 7.21 -14.51
N CYS A 49 0.57 6.24 -15.06
CA CYS A 49 -0.76 6.45 -15.62
C CYS A 49 -1.77 7.04 -14.62
N ILE A 50 -1.55 6.87 -13.31
CA ILE A 50 -2.35 7.50 -12.24
C ILE A 50 -2.33 9.03 -12.29
N LEU A 51 -1.28 9.61 -12.88
CA LEU A 51 -1.16 11.06 -13.04
C LEU A 51 -2.01 11.60 -14.19
N ASN A 52 -2.47 10.73 -15.10
CA ASN A 52 -3.26 11.12 -16.25
C ASN A 52 -4.75 11.26 -15.90
N ASP A 53 -5.46 12.13 -16.62
CA ASP A 53 -6.90 12.25 -16.51
C ASP A 53 -7.61 10.99 -17.01
N ALA A 54 -8.58 10.51 -16.23
CA ALA A 54 -9.47 9.40 -16.57
C ALA A 54 -10.85 9.65 -15.95
N ASN A 55 -11.42 10.84 -16.20
CA ASN A 55 -12.72 11.25 -15.64
C ASN A 55 -13.86 10.75 -16.52
N GLU A 56 -13.63 10.79 -17.84
CA GLU A 56 -14.62 10.44 -18.85
C GLU A 56 -13.98 9.53 -19.90
N LEU A 57 -14.77 8.73 -20.62
CA LEU A 57 -14.27 7.86 -21.69
C LEU A 57 -13.56 8.65 -22.81
N SER A 58 -13.92 9.91 -23.00
CA SER A 58 -13.29 10.83 -23.95
C SER A 58 -11.82 11.12 -23.60
N ASP A 59 -11.42 11.01 -22.33
CA ASP A 59 -10.04 11.22 -21.90
C ASP A 59 -9.07 10.19 -22.49
N ALA A 60 -9.56 9.01 -22.90
CA ALA A 60 -8.75 7.99 -23.56
C ALA A 60 -7.98 8.52 -24.78
N ALA A 61 -8.51 9.53 -25.47
CA ALA A 61 -7.85 10.16 -26.62
C ALA A 61 -6.54 10.88 -26.25
N LYS A 62 -6.35 11.25 -24.97
CA LYS A 62 -5.16 11.91 -24.45
C LYS A 62 -4.07 10.92 -24.00
N TRP A 63 -4.37 9.62 -23.96
CA TRP A 63 -3.46 8.60 -23.45
C TRP A 63 -2.49 8.12 -24.52
N SER A 64 -1.27 7.78 -24.09
CA SER A 64 -0.26 7.21 -24.97
C SER A 64 -0.69 5.81 -25.46
N LYS A 65 -0.25 5.41 -26.66
CA LYS A 65 -0.50 4.05 -27.16
C LYS A 65 0.04 2.97 -26.23
N SER A 66 1.13 3.26 -25.52
CA SER A 66 1.73 2.33 -24.55
C SER A 66 0.96 2.23 -23.23
N ASP A 67 0.13 3.21 -22.87
CA ASP A 67 -0.62 3.22 -21.60
C ASP A 67 -2.12 3.00 -21.78
N ILE A 68 -2.62 2.95 -23.02
CA ILE A 68 -4.05 2.85 -23.29
C ILE A 68 -4.71 1.62 -22.63
N GLU A 69 -3.97 0.52 -22.46
CA GLU A 69 -4.44 -0.68 -21.75
C GLU A 69 -4.71 -0.42 -20.24
N LEU A 70 -4.07 0.60 -19.67
CA LEU A 70 -4.22 1.01 -18.26
C LEU A 70 -5.33 2.04 -18.07
N PHE A 71 -5.92 2.59 -19.15
CA PHE A 71 -6.98 3.58 -19.06
C PHE A 71 -8.20 3.04 -18.31
N MET A 72 -8.77 1.92 -18.75
CA MET A 72 -9.95 1.33 -18.11
C MET A 72 -9.71 0.92 -16.65
N PRO A 73 -8.58 0.27 -16.29
CA PRO A 73 -8.22 0.07 -14.88
C PRO A 73 -8.10 1.37 -14.08
N THR A 74 -7.62 2.46 -14.69
CA THR A 74 -7.51 3.76 -14.00
C THR A 74 -8.88 4.36 -13.74
N VAL A 75 -9.81 4.28 -14.71
CA VAL A 75 -11.22 4.65 -14.51
C VAL A 75 -11.84 3.81 -13.38
N GLU A 76 -11.61 2.50 -13.37
CA GLU A 76 -12.09 1.60 -12.33
C GLU A 76 -11.59 1.99 -10.94
N LEU A 77 -10.29 2.26 -10.80
CA LEU A 77 -9.70 2.70 -9.54
C LEU A 77 -10.33 3.99 -9.03
N ARG A 78 -10.50 4.99 -9.90
CA ARG A 78 -11.09 6.27 -9.51
C ARG A 78 -12.54 6.12 -9.08
N ARG A 79 -13.32 5.32 -9.81
CA ARG A 79 -14.69 4.98 -9.42
C ARG A 79 -14.74 4.24 -8.07
N LEU A 80 -13.87 3.27 -7.86
CA LEU A 80 -13.75 2.55 -6.59
C LEU A 80 -13.48 3.51 -5.43
N ILE A 81 -12.52 4.43 -5.57
CA ILE A 81 -12.21 5.41 -4.52
C ILE A 81 -13.44 6.30 -4.29
N HIS A 82 -14.04 6.82 -5.36
CA HIS A 82 -15.22 7.68 -5.29
C HIS A 82 -16.39 7.00 -4.54
N ASP A 83 -16.69 5.74 -4.86
CA ASP A 83 -17.78 4.96 -4.24
C ASP A 83 -17.58 4.75 -2.72
N TYR A 84 -16.35 4.90 -2.22
CA TYR A 84 -15.99 4.78 -0.79
C TYR A 84 -15.69 6.13 -0.13
N THR A 85 -15.95 7.25 -0.81
CA THR A 85 -15.77 8.60 -0.27
C THR A 85 -17.10 9.29 -0.05
N LYS A 86 -17.15 10.16 0.95
CA LYS A 86 -18.40 10.85 1.32
C LYS A 86 -18.72 12.07 0.44
N ASP A 87 -17.71 12.70 -0.13
CA ASP A 87 -17.80 13.93 -0.89
C ASP A 87 -16.57 14.10 -1.83
N ASP A 88 -16.69 15.04 -2.77
CA ASP A 88 -15.63 15.36 -3.74
C ASP A 88 -14.32 15.79 -3.08
N LYS A 89 -14.39 16.38 -1.88
CA LYS A 89 -13.20 16.85 -1.14
C LYS A 89 -12.40 15.67 -0.61
N GLU A 90 -13.07 14.65 -0.08
CA GLU A 90 -12.44 13.43 0.37
C GLU A 90 -11.88 12.63 -0.80
N PHE A 91 -12.64 12.53 -1.91
CA PHE A 91 -12.15 11.94 -3.16
C PHE A 91 -10.88 12.63 -3.64
N ALA A 92 -10.88 13.97 -3.75
CA ALA A 92 -9.70 14.74 -4.15
C ALA A 92 -8.50 14.45 -3.23
N ARG A 93 -8.71 14.36 -1.91
CA ARG A 93 -7.64 14.06 -0.95
C ARG A 93 -7.03 12.66 -1.16
N TYR A 94 -7.82 11.64 -1.47
CA TYR A 94 -7.29 10.32 -1.83
C TYR A 94 -6.52 10.37 -3.15
N MET A 95 -7.04 11.07 -4.16
CA MET A 95 -6.36 11.20 -5.45
C MET A 95 -5.03 11.95 -5.31
N ASP A 96 -4.97 13.01 -4.51
CA ASP A 96 -3.74 13.77 -4.25
C ASP A 96 -2.71 12.93 -3.50
N SER A 97 -3.13 12.18 -2.47
CA SER A 97 -2.29 11.21 -1.78
C SER A 97 -1.70 10.18 -2.74
N LEU A 98 -2.55 9.60 -3.61
CA LEU A 98 -2.16 8.60 -4.58
C LEU A 98 -1.15 9.15 -5.59
N LYS A 99 -1.37 10.37 -6.10
CA LYS A 99 -0.46 11.04 -7.03
C LYS A 99 0.89 11.33 -6.38
N ALA A 100 0.89 11.77 -5.12
CA ALA A 100 2.10 12.03 -4.36
C ALA A 100 2.94 10.75 -4.16
N SER A 101 2.29 9.60 -3.93
CA SER A 101 2.99 8.33 -3.72
C SER A 101 3.62 7.74 -4.98
N VAL A 102 3.18 8.13 -6.20
CA VAL A 102 3.79 7.68 -7.46
C VAL A 102 5.30 7.99 -7.52
N LEU A 103 5.76 9.07 -6.89
CA LEU A 103 7.17 9.45 -6.93
C LEU A 103 8.04 8.74 -5.88
N THR A 104 7.42 8.10 -4.88
CA THR A 104 8.13 7.61 -3.68
C THR A 104 7.78 6.18 -3.29
N ALA A 105 6.78 5.54 -3.91
CA ALA A 105 6.36 4.17 -3.62
C ALA A 105 7.31 3.11 -4.22
N PHE A 106 8.57 3.14 -3.80
CA PHE A 106 9.58 2.13 -4.12
C PHE A 106 9.89 1.33 -2.87
N TYR A 107 9.44 0.07 -2.85
CA TYR A 107 9.54 -0.78 -1.67
C TYR A 107 10.91 -1.43 -1.56
N THR A 108 11.44 -1.51 -0.34
CA THR A 108 12.63 -2.30 -0.03
C THR A 108 12.33 -3.78 -0.29
N PRO A 109 13.11 -4.48 -1.13
CA PRO A 109 12.88 -5.90 -1.38
C PRO A 109 12.98 -6.73 -0.11
N THR A 110 12.05 -7.67 0.09
CA THR A 110 12.01 -8.55 1.28
C THR A 110 13.35 -9.21 1.61
N PRO A 111 14.16 -9.73 0.65
CA PRO A 111 15.46 -10.30 0.97
C PRO A 111 16.45 -9.33 1.62
N VAL A 112 16.34 -8.03 1.33
CA VAL A 112 17.20 -7.00 1.94
C VAL A 112 16.76 -6.75 3.38
N VAL A 113 15.45 -6.60 3.61
CA VAL A 113 14.88 -6.41 4.94
C VAL A 113 15.18 -7.62 5.85
N ASP A 114 15.03 -8.82 5.29
CA ASP A 114 15.33 -10.08 5.95
C ASP A 114 16.79 -10.17 6.37
N ALA A 115 17.73 -9.82 5.48
CA ALA A 115 19.14 -9.79 5.81
C ALA A 115 19.46 -8.84 6.98
N LEU A 116 18.78 -7.69 7.07
CA LEU A 116 18.93 -6.75 8.18
C LEU A 116 18.39 -7.32 9.50
N SER A 117 17.16 -7.87 9.48
CA SER A 117 16.54 -8.52 10.64
C SER A 117 17.37 -9.72 11.13
N ASP A 118 17.94 -10.48 10.19
CA ASP A 118 18.85 -11.60 10.42
C ASP A 118 20.16 -11.17 11.06
N ALA A 119 20.83 -10.18 10.50
CA ALA A 119 22.09 -9.68 11.05
C ALA A 119 21.93 -9.22 12.50
N LEU A 120 20.85 -8.51 12.84
CA LEU A 120 20.59 -8.06 14.21
C LEU A 120 20.39 -9.24 15.17
N LYS A 121 19.55 -10.23 14.78
CA LYS A 121 19.27 -11.38 15.64
C LYS A 121 20.51 -12.24 15.85
N TYR A 122 21.27 -12.51 14.79
CA TYR A 122 22.53 -13.27 14.89
C TYR A 122 23.57 -12.57 15.75
N SER A 123 23.53 -11.24 15.81
CA SER A 123 24.41 -10.43 16.66
C SER A 123 23.95 -10.38 18.13
N GLY A 124 22.86 -11.07 18.50
CA GLY A 124 22.31 -11.07 19.85
C GLY A 124 21.58 -9.78 20.23
N VAL A 125 21.21 -8.95 19.27
CA VAL A 125 20.41 -7.74 19.52
C VAL A 125 18.97 -8.16 19.80
N GLU A 126 18.43 -7.74 20.94
CA GLU A 126 17.01 -7.92 21.29
C GLU A 126 16.24 -6.62 21.04
N VAL A 127 15.41 -6.62 20.00
CA VAL A 127 14.59 -5.46 19.64
C VAL A 127 13.31 -5.47 20.47
N LYS A 128 13.21 -4.56 21.44
CA LYS A 128 12.01 -4.38 22.28
C LYS A 128 10.96 -3.47 21.66
N SER A 129 11.40 -2.52 20.84
CA SER A 129 10.51 -1.60 20.14
C SER A 129 11.20 -1.01 18.92
N PHE A 130 10.47 -0.69 17.86
CA PHE A 130 10.99 0.07 16.73
C PHE A 130 9.93 0.95 16.07
N LEU A 131 10.43 1.99 15.41
CA LEU A 131 9.65 2.93 14.61
C LEU A 131 9.90 2.61 13.13
N GLU A 132 8.82 2.48 12.37
CA GLU A 132 8.85 2.39 10.93
C GLU A 132 8.16 3.63 10.32
N PRO A 133 8.91 4.67 9.91
CA PRO A 133 8.35 5.97 9.54
C PRO A 133 7.77 6.05 8.12
N SER A 134 7.96 5.02 7.29
CA SER A 134 7.44 4.94 5.92
C SER A 134 7.10 3.49 5.58
N ALA A 135 6.18 2.92 6.36
CA ALA A 135 5.97 1.49 6.46
C ALA A 135 5.54 0.81 5.16
N GLY A 136 4.95 1.55 4.22
CA GLY A 136 4.35 0.95 3.04
C GLY A 136 3.31 -0.09 3.47
N GLN A 137 3.42 -1.32 2.96
CA GLN A 137 2.60 -2.45 3.40
C GLN A 137 3.18 -3.24 4.60
N GLY A 138 4.30 -2.79 5.17
CA GLY A 138 4.88 -3.36 6.40
C GLY A 138 5.93 -4.45 6.17
N ALA A 139 6.83 -4.30 5.18
CA ALA A 139 7.89 -5.29 4.93
C ALA A 139 8.86 -5.44 6.12
N PHE A 140 9.28 -4.32 6.73
CA PHE A 140 10.10 -4.33 7.96
C PHE A 140 9.38 -4.98 9.14
N ILE A 141 8.09 -4.66 9.28
CA ILE A 141 7.23 -5.25 10.31
C ILE A 141 7.20 -6.77 10.18
N ASP A 142 6.86 -7.28 8.98
CA ASP A 142 6.82 -8.70 8.70
C ASP A 142 8.15 -9.38 9.03
N SER A 143 9.26 -8.78 8.59
CA SER A 143 10.58 -9.37 8.72
C SER A 143 11.10 -9.41 10.17
N PHE A 144 10.76 -8.39 10.97
CA PHE A 144 11.16 -8.33 12.38
C PHE A 144 10.25 -9.20 13.25
N LEU A 145 8.97 -9.35 12.92
CA LEU A 145 8.02 -10.12 13.73
C LEU A 145 7.83 -11.57 13.26
N ARG A 146 8.34 -11.97 12.09
CA ARG A 146 8.25 -13.36 11.59
C ARG A 146 8.78 -14.35 12.62
N ASN A 147 8.20 -15.54 12.67
CA ASN A 147 8.66 -16.67 13.47
C ASN A 147 8.96 -16.33 14.95
N ASP A 148 8.21 -15.37 15.52
CA ASP A 148 8.36 -14.93 16.91
C ASP A 148 9.81 -14.50 17.27
N ARG A 149 10.51 -13.86 16.33
CA ARG A 149 11.92 -13.48 16.49
C ARG A 149 12.18 -12.48 17.61
N TYR A 150 11.26 -11.53 17.76
CA TYR A 150 11.28 -10.50 18.79
C TYR A 150 9.91 -10.50 19.51
N PRO A 151 9.69 -11.47 20.41
CA PRO A 151 8.41 -11.63 21.08
C PRO A 151 8.10 -10.40 21.93
N GLY A 152 6.89 -9.85 21.75
CA GLY A 152 6.44 -8.66 22.48
C GLY A 152 7.07 -7.34 22.01
N ALA A 153 7.75 -7.30 20.86
CA ALA A 153 8.28 -6.06 20.32
C ALA A 153 7.15 -5.07 19.99
N GLU A 154 7.26 -3.85 20.50
CA GLU A 154 6.32 -2.77 20.21
C GLU A 154 6.66 -2.07 18.89
N VAL A 155 5.66 -1.88 18.03
CA VAL A 155 5.87 -1.26 16.72
C VAL A 155 4.97 -0.04 16.58
N LEU A 156 5.58 1.08 16.19
CA LEU A 156 4.89 2.27 15.72
C LEU A 156 5.19 2.45 14.24
N ALA A 157 4.16 2.47 13.42
CA ALA A 157 4.28 2.61 11.98
C ALA A 157 3.61 3.91 11.50
N TYR A 158 4.27 4.62 10.60
CA TYR A 158 3.70 5.75 9.86
C TYR A 158 3.62 5.40 8.39
N GLU A 159 2.52 5.79 7.76
CA GLU A 159 2.38 5.76 6.31
C GLU A 159 1.62 7.01 5.85
N LYS A 160 2.24 7.76 4.94
CA LYS A 160 1.72 9.04 4.47
C LYS A 160 0.63 8.85 3.41
N ASP A 161 0.74 7.81 2.59
CA ASP A 161 -0.28 7.50 1.59
C ASP A 161 -1.53 6.89 2.24
N LEU A 162 -2.68 7.53 2.03
CA LEU A 162 -3.93 7.19 2.69
C LEU A 162 -4.40 5.76 2.38
N LEU A 163 -4.22 5.28 1.15
CA LEU A 163 -4.67 3.92 0.76
C LEU A 163 -3.67 2.87 1.23
N THR A 164 -2.37 3.16 1.12
CA THR A 164 -1.30 2.29 1.62
C THR A 164 -1.42 2.11 3.13
N GLY A 165 -1.67 3.19 3.88
CA GLY A 165 -1.87 3.14 5.33
C GLY A 165 -3.10 2.31 5.74
N LYS A 166 -4.17 2.28 4.92
CA LYS A 166 -5.31 1.38 5.14
C LYS A 166 -4.96 -0.08 4.91
N ILE A 167 -4.21 -0.37 3.83
CA ILE A 167 -3.71 -1.73 3.56
C ILE A 167 -2.80 -2.21 4.69
N LEU A 168 -1.88 -1.36 5.14
CA LEU A 168 -1.01 -1.61 6.29
C LEU A 168 -1.80 -1.93 7.55
N SER A 169 -2.78 -1.09 7.90
CA SER A 169 -3.65 -1.31 9.07
C SER A 169 -4.45 -2.61 8.97
N ALA A 170 -4.89 -2.99 7.77
CA ALA A 170 -5.63 -4.22 7.53
C ALA A 170 -4.73 -5.48 7.64
N LEU A 171 -3.45 -5.37 7.24
CA LEU A 171 -2.46 -6.45 7.35
C LEU A 171 -1.94 -6.63 8.79
N HIS A 172 -1.80 -5.54 9.53
CA HIS A 172 -1.12 -5.51 10.84
C HIS A 172 -2.01 -4.92 11.95
N PRO A 173 -3.14 -5.57 12.30
CA PRO A 173 -4.11 -5.02 13.24
C PRO A 173 -3.60 -4.85 14.68
N SER A 174 -2.53 -5.55 15.06
CA SER A 174 -1.92 -5.46 16.38
C SER A 174 -0.89 -4.33 16.50
N ILE A 175 -0.66 -3.57 15.42
CA ILE A 175 0.38 -2.53 15.37
C ILE A 175 -0.26 -1.16 15.33
N LEU A 176 0.31 -0.23 16.09
CA LEU A 176 -0.12 1.16 16.06
C LEU A 176 0.30 1.79 14.74
N THR A 177 -0.66 1.92 13.83
CA THR A 177 -0.47 2.54 12.52
C THR A 177 -1.01 3.96 12.52
N ARG A 178 -0.20 4.93 12.10
CA ARG A 178 -0.58 6.32 11.89
C ARG A 178 -0.57 6.63 10.40
N ILE A 179 -1.74 6.94 9.85
CA ILE A 179 -1.90 7.31 8.45
C ILE A 179 -1.65 8.82 8.29
N GLU A 180 -0.40 9.21 8.46
CA GLU A 180 0.12 10.57 8.32
C GLU A 180 1.64 10.52 8.05
N GLY A 181 2.22 11.63 7.58
CA GLY A 181 3.68 11.75 7.46
C GLY A 181 4.35 11.75 8.84
N PHE A 182 5.54 11.16 8.92
CA PHE A 182 6.37 11.20 10.14
C PHE A 182 7.04 12.57 10.31
N GLU A 183 7.35 13.24 9.21
CA GLU A 183 7.93 14.59 9.17
C GLU A 183 6.92 15.63 9.71
N LYS A 184 7.02 15.91 11.00
CA LYS A 184 6.38 17.07 11.65
C LYS A 184 7.44 18.04 12.14
#